data_AF-A0AAD8GDX4-F1
#
_entry.id   AF-A0AAD8GDX4-F1
#
_cell.length_a   1.000
_cell.length_b   1.000
_cell.length_c   1.000
_cell.angle_alpha   90.00
_cell.angle_beta   90.00
_cell.angle_gamma   90.00
#
_symmetry.space_group_name_H-M   'P 1'
#
loop_
_entity.id
_entity.type
_entity.pdbx_description
1 polymer ?
#
loop_
_entity_poly.entity_id
_entity_poly.type
_entity_poly.pdbx_seq_one_letter_code
_entity_poly.pdbx_strand_id
1 'polypeptide(L)' 'MCSKFDSVPLSTLLLGDTSDTTSNSLAQRLAKKTKKQVFVSHNIPITETNLALLIENRIKKEMELLPDKF' A
#
# COMPACT_ATOMS: atom_id res chain seq x y z
N MET A 1 6.16 1.96 -7.49
CA MET A 1 5.96 2.40 -8.90
C MET A 1 5.88 1.18 -9.79
N CYS A 2 4.94 1.11 -10.74
CA CYS A 2 4.90 0.03 -11.73
C CYS A 2 6.10 0.15 -12.69
N SER A 3 6.87 -0.94 -12.83
CA SER A 3 7.92 -1.04 -13.83
C SER A 3 7.33 -1.43 -15.19
N LYS A 4 7.99 -1.07 -16.29
CA LYS A 4 7.67 -1.60 -17.63
C LYS A 4 8.20 -3.03 -17.83
N PHE A 5 9.15 -3.46 -16.98
CA PHE A 5 9.86 -4.73 -17.11
C PHE A 5 9.31 -5.82 -16.20
N ASP A 6 8.57 -5.44 -15.14
CA ASP A 6 8.03 -6.38 -14.16
C ASP A 6 6.56 -6.05 -13.83
N SER A 7 5.77 -7.10 -13.66
CA SER A 7 4.36 -7.03 -13.24
C SER A 7 4.18 -6.64 -11.78
N VAL A 8 5.24 -6.73 -10.99
CA VAL A 8 5.27 -6.37 -9.57
C VAL A 8 5.83 -4.95 -9.40
N PRO A 9 5.09 -4.01 -8.79
CA PRO A 9 5.60 -2.66 -8.55
C PRO A 9 6.80 -2.69 -7.59
N LEU A 10 7.79 -1.81 -7.81
CA LEU A 10 8.86 -1.60 -6.85
C LEU A 10 8.37 -0.71 -5.70
N SER A 11 8.88 -0.98 -4.50
CA SER A 11 8.57 -0.24 -3.27
C SER A 11 9.86 0.12 -2.54
N THR A 12 9.89 1.27 -1.88
CA THR A 12 11.06 1.80 -1.19
C THR A 12 10.62 2.46 0.11
N LEU A 13 11.28 2.12 1.21
CA LEU A 13 11.04 2.78 2.48
C LEU A 13 11.74 4.13 2.47
N LEU A 14 10.97 5.22 2.66
CA LEU A 14 11.52 6.57 2.74
C LEU A 14 11.99 6.92 4.15
N LEU A 15 11.23 6.48 5.16
CA LEU A 15 11.46 6.76 6.58
C LEU A 15 10.99 5.57 7.42
N GLY A 16 11.67 5.31 8.54
CA GLY A 16 11.31 4.27 9.50
C GLY A 16 12.22 3.05 9.50
N ASP A 17 11.80 2.01 10.20
CA ASP A 17 12.53 0.74 10.33
C ASP A 17 12.38 -0.10 9.05
N THR A 18 13.50 -0.50 8.45
CA THR A 18 13.54 -1.33 7.24
C THR A 18 13.00 -2.74 7.43
N SER A 19 12.94 -3.24 8.66
CA SER A 19 12.35 -4.54 8.98
C SER A 19 10.82 -4.53 8.92
N ASP A 20 10.19 -3.37 9.12
CA ASP A 20 8.76 -3.21 8.96
C ASP A 20 8.38 -3.06 7.48
N THR A 21 7.81 -4.13 6.94
CA THR A 21 7.39 -4.21 5.53
C THR A 21 5.95 -3.75 5.30
N THR A 22 5.22 -3.30 6.33
CA THR A 22 3.79 -3.00 6.26
C THR A 22 3.51 -1.88 5.25
N SER A 23 4.17 -0.73 5.41
CA SER A 23 4.04 0.42 4.52
C SER A 23 4.43 0.07 3.08
N ASN A 24 5.57 -0.61 2.91
CA ASN A 24 6.08 -0.99 1.59
C ASN A 24 5.14 -1.96 0.87
N SER A 25 4.64 -2.97 1.58
CA SER A 25 3.78 -4.00 1.02
C SER A 25 2.40 -3.43 0.65
N LEU A 26 1.85 -2.54 1.47
CA LEU A 26 0.61 -1.84 1.17
C LEU A 26 0.77 -0.93 -0.04
N ALA A 27 1.83 -0.11 -0.09
CA ALA A 27 2.11 0.78 -1.23
C ALA A 27 2.26 -0.01 -2.54
N GLN A 28 2.93 -1.16 -2.49
CA GLN A 28 3.12 -2.04 -3.64
C GLN A 28 1.79 -2.59 -4.17
N ARG A 29 0.92 -3.12 -3.29
CA ARG A 29 -0.39 -3.67 -3.67
C ARG A 29 -1.32 -2.60 -4.22
N LEU A 30 -1.36 -1.42 -3.60
CA LEU A 30 -2.15 -0.29 -4.08
C LEU A 30 -1.64 0.23 -5.43
N ALA A 31 -0.33 0.40 -5.60
CA ALA A 31 0.26 0.78 -6.89
C ALA A 31 -0.08 -0.23 -8.00
N LYS A 32 -0.13 -1.54 -7.68
CA LYS A 32 -0.53 -2.56 -8.64
C LYS A 32 -2.00 -2.40 -9.07
N LYS A 33 -2.90 -2.05 -8.13
CA LYS A 33 -4.33 -1.85 -8.38
C LYS A 33 -4.60 -0.56 -9.16
N THR A 34 -3.97 0.55 -8.78
CA THR A 34 -4.24 1.87 -9.40
C THR A 34 -3.42 2.14 -10.66
N LYS A 35 -2.32 1.40 -10.89
CA LYS A 35 -1.35 1.65 -11.96
C LYS A 35 -0.69 3.04 -11.89
N LYS A 36 -0.74 3.67 -10.72
CA LYS A 36 -0.14 4.98 -10.43
C LYS A 36 1.01 4.83 -9.43
N GLN A 37 1.79 5.89 -9.26
CA GLN A 37 2.69 6.01 -8.11
C GLN A 37 1.87 6.20 -6.84
N VAL A 38 2.21 5.46 -5.78
CA VAL A 38 1.51 5.49 -4.50
C VAL A 38 2.52 5.70 -3.39
N PHE A 39 2.21 6.61 -2.47
CA PHE A 39 2.92 6.82 -1.22
C PHE A 39 2.03 6.37 -0.07
N VAL A 40 2.62 5.71 0.93
CA VAL A 40 1.91 5.26 2.13
C VAL A 40 2.66 5.80 3.35
N SER A 41 1.93 6.50 4.21
CA SER A 41 2.39 6.83 5.56
C SER A 41 1.53 6.03 6.52
N HIS A 42 2.17 5.10 7.25
CA HIS A 42 1.49 4.23 8.21
C HIS A 42 1.90 4.63 9.61
N ASN A 43 0.97 5.20 10.37
CA ASN A 43 1.21 5.75 11.71
C ASN A 43 0.50 4.96 12.81
N ILE A 44 0.05 3.74 12.50
CA ILE A 44 -0.67 2.89 13.45
C ILE A 44 0.32 1.82 13.96
N PRO A 45 0.42 1.58 15.29
CA PRO A 45 1.25 0.52 15.81
C PRO A 45 0.81 -0.85 15.28
N ILE A 46 1.75 -1.63 14.78
CA ILE A 46 1.49 -2.99 14.25
C ILE A 46 1.63 -3.97 15.41
N THR A 47 0.73 -3.87 16.39
CA THR A 47 0.66 -4.85 17.48
C THR A 47 -0.18 -6.06 17.08
N GLU A 48 -1.05 -5.92 16.07
CA GLU A 48 -2.00 -6.94 15.62
C GLU A 48 -1.90 -7.12 14.10
N THR A 49 -1.36 -8.24 13.65
CA THR A 49 -1.15 -8.56 12.22
C THR A 49 -2.47 -8.51 11.41
N ASN A 50 -3.60 -8.84 12.04
CA ASN A 50 -4.92 -8.80 11.40
C ASN A 50 -5.39 -7.38 11.07
N LEU A 51 -4.93 -6.37 11.81
CA LEU A 51 -5.36 -4.99 11.61
C LEU A 51 -4.92 -4.44 10.25
N ALA A 52 -3.70 -4.79 9.80
CA ALA A 52 -3.19 -4.39 8.49
C ALA A 52 -4.08 -4.87 7.34
N LEU A 53 -4.60 -6.09 7.44
CA LEU A 53 -5.53 -6.65 6.44
C LEU A 53 -6.88 -5.92 6.45
N LEU A 54 -7.42 -5.60 7.63
CA LEU A 54 -8.67 -4.85 7.75
C LEU A 54 -8.55 -3.44 7.17
N ILE A 55 -7.43 -2.75 7.44
CA ILE A 55 -7.12 -1.44 6.87
C ILE A 55 -7.08 -1.52 5.34
N GLU A 56 -6.35 -2.50 4.79
CA GLU A 56 -6.26 -2.65 3.34
C GLU A 56 -7.62 -2.94 2.70
N ASN A 57 -8.43 -3.83 3.30
CA ASN A 57 -9.77 -4.14 2.79
C ASN A 57 -10.68 -2.91 2.83
N ARG A 58 -10.59 -2.10 3.89
CA ARG A 58 -11.36 -0.86 3.99
C ARG A 58 -10.98 0.15 2.91
N ILE A 59 -9.68 0.30 2.62
CA ILE A 59 -9.19 1.18 1.54
C ILE A 59 -9.68 0.67 0.18
N LYS A 60 -9.59 -0.64 -0.08
CA LYS A 60 -10.08 -1.24 -1.34
C LYS A 60 -11.57 -0.98 -1.55
N LYS A 61 -12.37 -1.10 -0.49
CA LYS A 61 -13.81 -0.80 -0.53
C LYS A 61 -14.06 0.67 -0.85
N GLU A 62 -13.28 1.59 -0.30
CA GLU A 62 -13.42 3.02 -0.61
C GLU A 62 -13.07 3.33 -2.07
N MET A 63 -12.04 2.68 -2.62
CA MET A 63 -11.68 2.80 -4.05
C MET A 63 -12.77 2.27 -4.98
N GLU A 64 -13.55 1.28 -4.55
CA GLU A 64 -14.68 0.74 -5.31
C GLU A 64 -15.91 1.65 -5.21
N LEU A 65 -16.14 2.28 -4.07
CA LEU A 65 -17.25 3.21 -3.85
C LEU A 65 -17.02 4.57 -4.52
N LEU A 66 -15.78 5.07 -4.52
CA LEU A 66 -15.42 6.41 -4.98
C LEU A 66 -14.17 6.37 -5.88
N PRO A 67 -14.24 5.76 -7.07
CA PRO A 67 -13.06 5.57 -7.93
C PRO A 67 -12.40 6.90 -8.35
N ASP A 68 -13.17 7.97 -8.52
CA ASP A 68 -12.66 9.29 -8.94
C ASP A 68 -11.76 9.97 -7.89
N LYS A 69 -11.74 9.44 -6.66
CA LYS A 69 -10.89 9.97 -5.56
C LYS A 69 -9.50 9.33 -5.52
N PHE A 70 -9.22 8.31 -6.35
CA PHE A 70 -8.00 7.50 -6.29
C PHE A 70 -7.27 7.36 -7.65
#